data_AF-A0A7C1JAU4-F1
#
_entry.id   AF-A0A7C1JAU4-F1
#
_cell.length_a   1.000
_cell.length_b   1.000
_cell.length_c   1.000
_cell.angle_alpha   90.00
_cell.angle_beta   90.00
_cell.angle_gamma   90.00
#
_symmetry.space_group_name_H-M   'P 1'
#
loop_
_entity.id
_entity.type
_entity.pdbx_description
1 polymer ?
#
loop_
_entity_poly.entity_id
_entity_poly.type
_entity_poly.pdbx_seq_one_letter_code
_entity_poly.pdbx_strand_id
1 'polypeptide(L)'
;MPKTKVKTLPKTDPHLQDAVGRHERTQKTTGWILIAFGLLAQFVGISSPELHPVAGLPFIAIGLFMALWGDPALLAAASMLFALSIIPTLNPALTLPGPDPIVRLTGMNGWELAIVVGVKVVLAYSAVQQFFLFRLLYGTERMTSTEENLALIPPLVTNRTDIYARWARVAGITGGLCAAVALVAGFLQPGALAGRVLAELGSALGGAALGLGFGAAFSPTDERPAALVGMGTGLVGYILAVIALLIQ
;
A
#
# COMPACT_ATOMS: atom_id res chain seq x y z
N MET A 1 -18.82 -19.63 39.49
CA MET A 1 -19.17 -18.60 38.50
C MET A 1 -19.77 -19.27 37.28
N PRO A 2 -21.01 -18.95 36.87
CA PRO A 2 -21.61 -19.54 35.69
C PRO A 2 -20.83 -19.08 34.45
N LYS A 3 -20.36 -20.03 33.62
CA LYS A 3 -19.77 -19.74 32.32
C LYS A 3 -20.85 -19.15 31.42
N THR A 4 -20.90 -17.83 31.28
CA THR A 4 -21.68 -17.17 30.23
C THR A 4 -21.20 -17.72 28.89
N LYS A 5 -22.08 -18.41 28.17
CA LYS A 5 -21.77 -18.94 26.83
C LYS A 5 -21.52 -17.74 25.92
N VAL A 6 -20.27 -17.57 25.50
CA VAL A 6 -19.90 -16.56 24.51
C VAL A 6 -20.72 -16.79 23.25
N LYS A 7 -21.54 -15.81 22.87
CA LYS A 7 -22.43 -15.91 21.71
C LYS A 7 -21.60 -15.70 20.45
N THR A 8 -21.33 -16.78 19.73
CA THR A 8 -20.63 -16.70 18.42
C THR A 8 -21.68 -16.54 17.32
N LEU A 9 -21.47 -15.58 16.42
CA LEU A 9 -22.36 -15.43 15.26
C LEU A 9 -22.17 -16.60 14.28
N PRO A 10 -23.25 -17.14 13.70
CA PRO A 10 -23.14 -18.20 12.71
C PRO A 10 -22.52 -17.66 11.41
N LYS A 11 -21.62 -18.43 10.79
CA LYS A 11 -21.01 -18.05 9.49
C LYS A 11 -22.01 -17.88 8.36
N THR A 12 -23.20 -18.46 8.50
CA THR A 12 -24.31 -18.40 7.53
C THR A 12 -25.22 -17.19 7.74
N ASP A 13 -24.90 -16.28 8.66
CA ASP A 13 -25.67 -15.06 8.85
C ASP A 13 -25.70 -14.23 7.54
N PRO A 14 -26.88 -13.88 7.01
CA PRO A 14 -27.01 -13.16 5.75
C PRO A 14 -26.31 -11.80 5.76
N HIS A 15 -26.23 -11.12 6.90
CA HIS A 15 -25.54 -9.84 7.02
C HIS A 15 -24.02 -9.99 6.91
N LEU A 16 -23.47 -11.08 7.46
CA LEU A 16 -22.05 -11.41 7.34
C LEU A 16 -21.68 -11.80 5.90
N GLN A 17 -22.54 -12.57 5.23
CA GLN A 17 -22.34 -12.93 3.83
C GLN A 17 -22.42 -11.72 2.90
N ASP A 18 -23.36 -10.80 3.12
CA ASP A 18 -23.42 -9.55 2.36
C ASP A 18 -22.17 -8.67 2.60
N ALA A 19 -21.66 -8.61 3.84
CA ALA A 19 -20.41 -7.91 4.13
C ALA A 19 -19.21 -8.50 3.38
N VAL A 20 -19.10 -9.83 3.28
CA VAL A 20 -18.07 -10.51 2.48
C VAL A 20 -18.23 -10.18 1.00
N GLY A 21 -19.45 -10.21 0.45
CA GLY A 21 -19.70 -9.85 -0.95
C GLY A 21 -19.41 -8.38 -1.26
N ARG A 22 -19.66 -7.47 -0.31
CA ARG A 22 -19.24 -6.06 -0.42
C ARG A 22 -17.72 -5.93 -0.42
N HIS A 23 -17.05 -6.61 0.52
CA HIS A 23 -15.59 -6.63 0.60
C HIS A 23 -14.95 -7.10 -0.71
N GLU A 24 -15.40 -8.23 -1.26
CA GLU A 24 -14.85 -8.77 -2.50
C GLU A 24 -15.02 -7.80 -3.68
N ARG A 25 -16.20 -7.19 -3.83
CA ARG A 25 -16.46 -6.20 -4.88
C ARG A 25 -15.61 -4.95 -4.71
N THR A 26 -15.52 -4.44 -3.49
CA THR A 26 -14.69 -3.28 -3.15
C THR A 26 -13.23 -3.56 -3.49
N GLN A 27 -12.72 -4.69 -3.05
CA GLN A 27 -11.32 -5.05 -3.26
C GLN A 27 -10.99 -5.27 -4.73
N LYS A 28 -11.86 -5.95 -5.50
CA LYS A 28 -11.67 -6.12 -6.94
C LYS A 28 -11.72 -4.78 -7.67
N THR A 29 -12.69 -3.93 -7.35
CA THR A 29 -12.81 -2.58 -7.95
C THR A 29 -11.55 -1.76 -7.69
N THR A 30 -11.11 -1.67 -6.44
CA THR A 30 -9.89 -0.95 -6.07
C THR A 30 -8.64 -1.56 -6.71
N GLY A 31 -8.57 -2.89 -6.79
CA GLY A 31 -7.50 -3.62 -7.47
C GLY A 31 -7.41 -3.28 -8.96
N TRP A 32 -8.54 -3.23 -9.67
CA TRP A 32 -8.58 -2.83 -11.07
C TRP A 32 -8.18 -1.36 -11.28
N ILE A 33 -8.63 -0.46 -10.41
CA ILE A 33 -8.21 0.95 -10.46
C ILE A 33 -6.70 1.06 -10.28
N LEU A 34 -6.12 0.32 -9.32
CA LEU A 34 -4.67 0.28 -9.12
C LEU A 34 -3.92 -0.28 -10.32
N ILE A 35 -4.40 -1.38 -10.92
CA ILE A 35 -3.77 -1.95 -12.11
C ILE A 35 -3.81 -0.94 -13.26
N ALA A 36 -4.95 -0.31 -13.52
CA ALA A 36 -5.08 0.69 -14.57
C ALA A 36 -4.15 1.89 -14.34
N PHE A 37 -4.15 2.43 -13.12
CA PHE A 37 -3.25 3.52 -12.75
C PHE A 37 -1.77 3.12 -12.86
N GLY A 38 -1.42 1.91 -12.41
CA GLY A 38 -0.07 1.36 -12.49
C GLY A 38 0.40 1.15 -13.92
N LEU A 39 -0.46 0.64 -14.81
CA LEU A 39 -0.13 0.50 -16.24
C LEU A 39 0.12 1.87 -16.89
N LEU A 40 -0.69 2.87 -16.56
CA LEU A 40 -0.48 4.24 -17.04
C LEU A 40 0.83 4.83 -16.50
N ALA A 41 1.10 4.67 -15.19
CA ALA A 41 2.34 5.13 -14.57
C ALA A 41 3.57 4.46 -15.20
N GLN A 42 3.49 3.15 -15.46
CA GLN A 42 4.56 2.40 -16.12
C GLN A 42 4.77 2.86 -17.56
N PHE A 43 3.68 3.06 -18.32
CA PHE A 43 3.74 3.54 -19.69
C PHE A 43 4.39 4.93 -19.78
N VAL A 44 3.96 5.86 -18.92
CA VAL A 44 4.54 7.20 -18.84
C VAL A 44 6.00 7.14 -18.40
N GLY A 45 6.34 6.31 -17.43
CA GLY A 45 7.71 6.16 -16.93
C GLY A 45 8.70 5.58 -17.95
N ILE A 46 8.23 4.71 -18.85
CA ILE A 46 9.07 4.17 -19.94
C ILE A 46 9.14 5.14 -21.13
N SER A 47 8.07 5.90 -21.37
CA SER A 47 7.98 6.83 -22.51
C SER A 47 8.57 8.21 -22.22
N SER A 48 8.88 8.52 -20.96
CA SER A 48 9.47 9.80 -20.58
C SER A 48 10.94 9.91 -21.02
N PRO A 49 11.44 11.14 -21.29
CA PRO A 49 12.85 11.36 -21.63
C PRO A 49 13.81 10.83 -20.56
N GLU A 50 13.36 10.87 -19.31
CA GLU A 50 14.04 10.26 -18.19
C GLU A 50 13.39 8.91 -17.89
N LEU A 51 14.18 7.83 -17.94
CA LEU A 51 13.67 6.48 -17.80
C LEU A 51 13.29 6.17 -16.33
N HIS A 52 12.05 5.73 -16.12
CA HIS A 52 11.55 5.26 -14.83
C HIS A 52 11.11 3.78 -14.91
N PRO A 53 12.02 2.81 -14.77
CA PRO A 53 11.74 1.41 -15.08
C PRO A 53 10.71 0.74 -14.16
N VAL A 54 10.46 1.30 -12.97
CA VAL A 54 9.61 0.67 -11.94
C VAL A 54 8.43 1.53 -11.49
N ALA A 55 8.11 2.59 -12.25
CA ALA A 55 7.09 3.58 -11.90
C ALA A 55 5.71 3.00 -11.53
N GLY A 56 5.27 1.97 -12.25
CA GLY A 56 3.92 1.41 -12.09
C GLY A 56 3.85 0.05 -11.42
N LEU A 57 4.99 -0.66 -11.31
CA LEU A 57 5.05 -2.02 -10.77
C LEU A 57 4.43 -2.21 -9.38
N PRO A 58 4.64 -1.34 -8.38
CA PRO A 58 4.02 -1.54 -7.06
C PRO A 58 2.49 -1.45 -7.12
N PHE A 59 1.93 -0.56 -7.95
CA PHE A 59 0.48 -0.44 -8.15
C PHE A 59 -0.09 -1.70 -8.82
N ILE A 60 0.58 -2.18 -9.87
CA ILE A 60 0.17 -3.40 -10.59
C ILE A 60 0.22 -4.61 -9.66
N ALA A 61 1.32 -4.82 -8.94
CA ALA A 61 1.51 -5.97 -8.07
C ALA A 61 0.45 -6.03 -6.95
N ILE A 62 0.24 -4.92 -6.23
CA ILE A 62 -0.79 -4.85 -5.17
C ILE A 62 -2.19 -5.01 -5.77
N GLY A 63 -2.47 -4.37 -6.91
CA GLY A 63 -3.76 -4.50 -7.58
C GLY A 63 -4.08 -5.93 -8.03
N LEU A 64 -3.09 -6.68 -8.51
CA LEU A 64 -3.22 -8.10 -8.83
C LEU A 64 -3.50 -8.96 -7.60
N PHE A 65 -2.77 -8.74 -6.50
CA PHE A 65 -3.04 -9.43 -5.24
C PHE A 65 -4.45 -9.14 -4.72
N MET A 66 -4.93 -7.91 -4.89
CA MET A 66 -6.29 -7.54 -4.52
C MET A 66 -7.33 -8.27 -5.36
N ALA A 67 -7.14 -8.34 -6.68
CA ALA A 67 -8.06 -9.03 -7.58
C ALA A 67 -8.15 -10.55 -7.30
N LEU A 68 -7.04 -11.16 -6.84
CA LEU A 68 -6.91 -12.60 -6.68
C LEU A 68 -7.26 -13.12 -5.28
N TRP A 69 -6.87 -12.41 -4.21
CA TRP A 69 -6.85 -13.01 -2.86
C TRP A 69 -7.99 -12.59 -1.93
N GLY A 70 -8.69 -11.50 -2.22
CA GLY A 70 -9.85 -11.08 -1.42
C GLY A 70 -9.50 -10.77 0.04
N ASP A 71 -8.29 -10.29 0.29
CA ASP A 71 -7.75 -10.03 1.62
C ASP A 71 -7.86 -8.53 2.04
N PRO A 72 -8.54 -8.19 3.16
CA PRO A 72 -8.69 -6.82 3.64
C PRO A 72 -7.39 -6.04 3.83
N ALA A 73 -6.29 -6.69 4.22
CA ALA A 73 -5.04 -5.97 4.50
C ALA A 73 -4.43 -5.32 3.25
N LEU A 74 -4.78 -5.81 2.06
CA LEU A 74 -4.34 -5.21 0.79
C LEU A 74 -5.01 -3.85 0.51
N LEU A 75 -6.18 -3.56 1.10
CA LEU A 75 -6.81 -2.23 1.01
C LEU A 75 -5.95 -1.15 1.71
N ALA A 76 -5.27 -1.52 2.79
CA ALA A 76 -4.29 -0.66 3.43
C ALA A 76 -3.08 -0.39 2.50
N ALA A 77 -2.61 -1.41 1.78
CA ALA A 77 -1.56 -1.23 0.79
C ALA A 77 -1.98 -0.31 -0.36
N ALA A 78 -3.19 -0.49 -0.87
CA ALA A 78 -3.77 0.40 -1.87
C ALA A 78 -3.83 1.85 -1.40
N SER A 79 -4.31 2.07 -0.17
CA SER A 79 -4.39 3.39 0.45
C SER A 79 -3.03 4.08 0.47
N MET A 80 -1.99 3.37 0.90
CA MET A 80 -0.64 3.92 1.00
C MET A 80 -0.06 4.27 -0.38
N LEU A 81 -0.28 3.42 -1.38
CA LEU A 81 0.17 3.71 -2.75
C LEU A 81 -0.53 4.94 -3.34
N PHE A 82 -1.84 5.09 -3.12
CA PHE A 82 -2.56 6.31 -3.54
C PHE A 82 -2.04 7.55 -2.80
N ALA A 83 -1.81 7.46 -1.49
CA ALA A 83 -1.27 8.56 -0.71
C ALA A 83 0.13 8.99 -1.20
N LEU A 84 1.03 8.03 -1.43
CA LEU A 84 2.36 8.32 -1.96
C LEU A 84 2.32 8.86 -3.39
N SER A 85 1.34 8.45 -4.20
CA SER A 85 1.15 8.97 -5.56
C SER A 85 0.78 10.46 -5.60
N ILE A 86 0.42 11.10 -4.48
CA ILE A 86 0.14 12.54 -4.41
C ILE A 86 1.42 13.37 -4.54
N ILE A 87 2.55 12.85 -4.07
CA ILE A 87 3.85 13.54 -4.06
C ILE A 87 4.28 13.95 -5.48
N PRO A 88 4.37 13.03 -6.46
CA PRO A 88 4.71 13.39 -7.84
C PRO A 88 3.63 14.25 -8.53
N THR A 89 2.39 14.27 -8.04
CA THR A 89 1.34 15.19 -8.52
C THR A 89 1.66 16.63 -8.13
N LEU A 90 2.03 16.85 -6.86
CA LEU A 90 2.27 18.19 -6.32
C LEU A 90 3.65 18.74 -6.70
N ASN A 91 4.63 17.85 -6.82
CA ASN A 91 5.98 18.20 -7.22
C ASN A 91 6.49 17.24 -8.30
N PRO A 92 6.36 17.60 -9.59
CA PRO A 92 6.81 16.77 -10.71
C PRO A 92 8.31 16.47 -10.74
N ALA A 93 9.12 17.19 -9.95
CA ALA A 93 10.55 16.91 -9.77
C ALA A 93 10.78 15.69 -8.86
N LEU A 94 9.84 15.41 -7.94
CA LEU A 94 9.87 14.25 -7.06
C LEU A 94 9.07 13.10 -7.66
N THR A 95 9.71 12.33 -8.54
CA THR A 95 9.08 11.27 -9.35
C THR A 95 8.99 9.92 -8.62
N LEU A 96 8.81 9.89 -7.29
CA LEU A 96 8.78 8.66 -6.49
C LEU A 96 7.36 8.33 -6.00
N PRO A 97 6.85 7.09 -6.21
CA PRO A 97 7.53 5.92 -6.81
C PRO A 97 7.57 5.90 -8.35
N GLY A 98 6.94 6.87 -9.00
CA GLY A 98 6.99 7.09 -10.44
C GLY A 98 6.43 8.48 -10.78
N PRO A 99 6.59 8.97 -12.01
CA PRO A 99 5.93 10.18 -12.45
C PRO A 99 4.40 10.02 -12.39
N ASP A 100 3.69 11.10 -12.08
CA ASP A 100 2.23 11.09 -12.14
C ASP A 100 1.76 10.92 -13.60
N PRO A 101 1.08 9.82 -13.95
CA PRO A 101 0.71 9.59 -15.34
C PRO A 101 -0.36 10.55 -15.83
N ILE A 102 -1.28 10.98 -14.97
CA ILE A 102 -2.37 11.87 -15.35
C ILE A 102 -1.78 13.23 -15.68
N VAL A 103 -1.01 13.82 -14.76
CA VAL A 103 -0.39 15.14 -14.95
C VAL A 103 0.54 15.16 -16.16
N ARG A 104 1.33 14.08 -16.37
CA ARG A 104 2.25 14.00 -17.52
C ARG A 104 1.55 13.86 -18.87
N LEU A 105 0.42 13.15 -18.93
CA LEU A 105 -0.32 12.96 -20.18
C LEU A 105 -1.17 14.16 -20.56
N THR A 106 -1.67 14.92 -19.58
CA THR A 106 -2.64 16.00 -19.82
C THR A 106 -2.04 17.40 -19.70
N GLY A 107 -0.90 17.55 -19.02
CA GLY A 107 -0.32 18.87 -18.74
C GLY A 107 -1.14 19.73 -17.78
N MET A 108 -2.02 19.10 -16.98
CA MET A 108 -2.92 19.76 -16.03
C MET A 108 -2.21 20.74 -15.10
N ASN A 109 -2.85 21.88 -14.82
CA ASN A 109 -2.37 22.89 -13.89
C ASN A 109 -3.51 23.49 -13.06
N GLY A 110 -3.18 24.29 -12.04
CA GLY A 110 -4.15 25.03 -11.22
C GLY A 110 -5.24 24.14 -10.60
N TRP A 111 -6.50 24.42 -10.95
CA TRP A 111 -7.66 23.73 -10.39
C TRP A 111 -7.77 22.26 -10.81
N GLU A 112 -7.38 21.92 -12.03
CA GLU A 112 -7.41 20.53 -12.50
C GLU A 112 -6.47 19.65 -11.67
N LEU A 113 -5.29 20.20 -11.35
CA LEU A 113 -4.32 19.56 -10.45
C LEU A 113 -4.91 19.35 -9.05
N ALA A 114 -5.57 20.37 -8.49
CA ALA A 114 -6.21 20.28 -7.19
C ALA A 114 -7.32 19.20 -7.17
N ILE A 115 -8.09 19.06 -8.25
CA ILE A 115 -9.10 18.02 -8.39
C ILE A 115 -8.45 16.62 -8.42
N VAL A 116 -7.39 16.42 -9.21
CA VAL A 116 -6.68 15.13 -9.27
C VAL A 116 -6.10 14.73 -7.91
N VAL A 117 -5.50 15.69 -7.19
CA VAL A 117 -5.05 15.48 -5.81
C VAL A 117 -6.23 15.10 -4.91
N GLY A 118 -7.34 15.82 -4.99
CA GLY A 118 -8.56 15.53 -4.24
C GLY A 118 -9.07 14.10 -4.50
N VAL A 119 -9.12 13.66 -5.76
CA VAL A 119 -9.50 12.29 -6.13
C VAL A 119 -8.58 11.26 -5.47
N LYS A 120 -7.26 11.46 -5.53
CA LYS A 120 -6.28 10.55 -4.91
C LYS A 120 -6.45 10.49 -3.38
N VAL A 121 -6.67 11.63 -2.74
CA VAL A 121 -6.96 11.69 -1.29
C VAL A 121 -8.23 10.91 -0.96
N VAL A 122 -9.30 11.10 -1.72
CA VAL A 122 -10.56 10.37 -1.52
C VAL A 122 -10.36 8.87 -1.72
N LEU A 123 -9.61 8.44 -2.74
CA LEU A 123 -9.30 7.03 -2.97
C LEU A 123 -8.48 6.43 -1.82
N ALA A 124 -7.43 7.13 -1.38
CA ALA A 124 -6.59 6.70 -0.27
C ALA A 124 -7.39 6.59 1.02
N TYR A 125 -8.18 7.61 1.34
CA TYR A 125 -9.02 7.64 2.54
C TYR A 125 -10.12 6.57 2.49
N SER A 126 -10.78 6.41 1.34
CA SER A 126 -11.82 5.39 1.17
C SER A 126 -11.25 3.98 1.35
N ALA A 127 -10.07 3.71 0.78
CA ALA A 127 -9.38 2.43 0.94
C ALA A 127 -8.99 2.13 2.40
N VAL A 128 -8.49 3.13 3.16
CA VAL A 128 -8.16 2.90 4.57
C VAL A 128 -9.39 2.70 5.44
N GLN A 129 -10.48 3.42 5.17
CA GLN A 129 -11.75 3.23 5.89
C GLN A 129 -12.34 1.84 5.61
N GLN A 130 -12.31 1.39 4.35
CA GLN A 130 -12.73 0.05 3.97
C GLN A 130 -11.85 -1.02 4.61
N PHE A 131 -10.53 -0.81 4.71
CA PHE A 131 -9.64 -1.69 5.46
C PHE A 131 -10.07 -1.84 6.92
N PHE A 132 -10.30 -0.72 7.63
CA PHE A 132 -10.71 -0.77 9.05
C PHE A 132 -12.06 -1.44 9.27
N LEU A 133 -12.98 -1.32 8.31
CA LEU A 133 -14.26 -2.01 8.34
C LEU A 133 -14.08 -3.52 8.09
N PHE A 134 -13.42 -3.89 6.99
CA PHE A 134 -13.36 -5.28 6.53
C PHE A 134 -12.33 -6.13 7.27
N ARG A 135 -11.36 -5.55 7.99
CA ARG A 135 -10.47 -6.34 8.87
C ARG A 135 -11.23 -7.11 9.95
N LEU A 136 -12.44 -6.69 10.30
CA LEU A 136 -13.31 -7.42 11.23
C LEU A 136 -13.71 -8.80 10.68
N LEU A 137 -13.66 -9.00 9.35
CA LEU A 137 -13.93 -10.28 8.70
C LEU A 137 -12.84 -11.33 8.97
N TYR A 138 -11.67 -10.95 9.50
CA TYR A 138 -10.69 -11.89 10.06
C TYR A 138 -11.15 -12.56 11.35
N GLY A 139 -12.28 -12.12 11.88
CA GLY A 139 -12.82 -12.55 13.16
C GLY A 139 -12.31 -11.69 14.31
N THR A 140 -13.11 -11.67 15.37
CA THR A 140 -12.86 -10.85 16.56
C THR A 140 -12.35 -11.66 17.75
N GLU A 141 -12.10 -12.96 17.57
CA GLU A 141 -11.64 -13.88 18.63
C GLU A 141 -10.30 -13.47 19.26
N ARG A 142 -9.43 -12.83 18.47
CA ARG A 142 -8.13 -12.29 18.93
C ARG A 142 -8.19 -10.79 19.28
N MET A 143 -9.36 -10.15 19.18
CA MET A 143 -9.51 -8.75 19.56
C MET A 143 -9.75 -8.64 21.06
N THR A 144 -8.91 -7.86 21.74
CA THR A 144 -9.09 -7.55 23.15
C THR A 144 -10.29 -6.63 23.31
N SER A 145 -11.38 -7.14 23.87
CA SER A 145 -12.51 -6.34 24.34
C SER A 145 -12.62 -6.45 25.86
N THR A 146 -12.93 -5.33 26.51
CA THR A 146 -13.26 -5.29 27.94
C THR A 146 -14.72 -5.67 28.21
N GLU A 147 -15.53 -5.87 27.17
CA GLU A 147 -16.95 -6.21 27.30
C GLU A 147 -17.16 -7.73 27.44
N GLU A 148 -17.72 -8.14 28.58
CA GLU A 148 -17.96 -9.55 28.96
C GLU A 148 -18.93 -10.31 28.04
N ASN A 149 -19.71 -9.62 27.20
CA ASN A 149 -20.78 -10.20 26.36
C ASN A 149 -20.64 -9.89 24.86
N LEU A 150 -19.45 -9.48 24.38
CA LEU A 150 -19.28 -9.18 22.96
C LEU A 150 -19.48 -10.44 22.12
N ALA A 151 -20.34 -10.36 21.11
CA ALA A 151 -20.55 -11.47 20.19
C ALA A 151 -19.26 -11.70 19.37
N LEU A 152 -18.76 -12.93 19.36
CA LEU A 152 -17.59 -13.30 18.57
C LEU A 152 -17.99 -13.44 17.10
N ILE A 153 -17.31 -12.69 16.24
CA ILE A 153 -17.39 -12.84 14.79
C ILE A 153 -16.37 -13.93 14.41
N PRO A 154 -16.80 -15.05 13.80
CA PRO A 154 -15.87 -16.06 13.34
C PRO A 154 -15.07 -15.54 12.13
N PRO A 155 -13.89 -16.10 11.83
CA PRO A 155 -13.16 -15.77 10.61
C PRO A 155 -13.96 -16.17 9.37
N LEU A 156 -14.20 -15.18 8.50
CA LEU A 156 -14.94 -15.30 7.23
C LEU A 156 -14.02 -15.24 6.00
N VAL A 157 -12.86 -14.60 6.12
CA VAL A 157 -11.85 -14.52 5.06
C VAL A 157 -10.56 -15.19 5.49
N THR A 158 -9.78 -15.66 4.51
CA THR A 158 -8.46 -16.25 4.79
C THR A 158 -7.51 -15.16 5.27
N ASN A 159 -6.86 -15.38 6.41
CA ASN A 159 -5.91 -14.45 6.97
C ASN A 159 -4.49 -14.74 6.43
N ARG A 160 -3.93 -13.83 5.61
CA ARG A 160 -2.55 -13.93 5.08
C ARG A 160 -1.63 -12.84 5.64
N THR A 161 -2.03 -12.17 6.71
CA THR A 161 -1.30 -11.03 7.29
C THR A 161 0.13 -11.36 7.69
N ASP A 162 0.41 -12.57 8.16
CA ASP A 162 1.78 -13.01 8.49
C ASP A 162 2.68 -13.05 7.25
N ILE A 163 2.13 -13.47 6.11
CA ILE A 163 2.87 -13.46 4.84
C ILE A 163 3.16 -12.01 4.44
N TYR A 164 2.17 -11.12 4.54
CA TYR A 164 2.38 -9.70 4.22
C TYR A 164 3.34 -9.02 5.18
N ALA A 165 3.35 -9.38 6.46
CA ALA A 165 4.31 -8.87 7.44
C ALA A 165 5.74 -9.25 7.05
N ARG A 166 5.96 -10.50 6.64
CA ARG A 166 7.27 -10.96 6.15
C ARG A 166 7.66 -10.29 4.83
N TRP A 167 6.72 -10.13 3.90
CA TRP A 167 6.96 -9.42 2.64
C TRP A 167 7.25 -7.94 2.86
N ALA A 168 6.53 -7.28 3.76
CA ALA A 168 6.79 -5.91 4.16
C ALA A 168 8.19 -5.75 4.74
N ARG A 169 8.64 -6.69 5.59
CA ARG A 169 10.01 -6.70 6.10
C ARG A 169 11.04 -6.84 4.98
N VAL A 170 10.87 -7.81 4.10
CA VAL A 170 11.83 -8.06 3.00
C VAL A 170 11.86 -6.87 2.03
N ALA A 171 10.70 -6.34 1.64
CA ALA A 171 10.60 -5.18 0.78
C ALA A 171 11.17 -3.93 1.44
N GLY A 172 10.90 -3.69 2.73
CA GLY A 172 11.40 -2.54 3.47
C GLY A 172 12.92 -2.56 3.61
N ILE A 173 13.50 -3.70 3.98
CA ILE A 173 14.96 -3.87 4.09
C ILE A 173 15.62 -3.71 2.71
N THR A 174 15.11 -4.40 1.69
CA THR A 174 15.68 -4.35 0.34
C THR A 174 15.57 -2.94 -0.24
N GLY A 175 14.41 -2.29 -0.09
CA GLY A 175 14.19 -0.92 -0.52
C GLY A 175 15.08 0.07 0.22
N GLY A 176 15.25 -0.08 1.53
CA GLY A 176 16.17 0.71 2.34
C GLY A 176 17.62 0.57 1.87
N LEU A 177 18.08 -0.65 1.55
CA LEU A 177 19.42 -0.87 1.00
C LEU A 177 19.59 -0.23 -0.38
N CYS A 178 18.62 -0.40 -1.29
CA CYS A 178 18.65 0.26 -2.60
C CYS A 178 18.75 1.80 -2.46
N ALA A 179 17.94 2.39 -1.58
CA ALA A 179 17.96 3.84 -1.34
C ALA A 179 19.27 4.33 -0.70
N ALA A 180 19.85 3.55 0.22
CA ALA A 180 21.14 3.87 0.83
C ALA A 180 22.28 3.84 -0.20
N VAL A 181 22.31 2.81 -1.06
CA VAL A 181 23.30 2.72 -2.15
C VAL A 181 23.10 3.84 -3.16
N ALA A 182 21.85 4.18 -3.50
CA ALA A 182 21.53 5.31 -4.37
C ALA A 182 22.06 6.64 -3.82
N LEU A 183 21.90 6.87 -2.51
CA LEU A 183 22.38 8.07 -1.84
C LEU A 183 23.91 8.17 -1.90
N VAL A 184 24.63 7.09 -1.58
CA VAL A 184 26.09 7.04 -1.67
C VAL A 184 26.56 7.26 -3.12
N ALA A 185 25.90 6.62 -4.08
CA ALA A 185 26.19 6.80 -5.50
C ALA A 185 25.98 8.25 -5.95
N GLY A 186 24.93 8.92 -5.46
CA GLY A 186 24.68 10.35 -5.75
C GLY A 186 25.80 11.27 -5.28
N PHE A 187 26.42 10.99 -4.12
CA PHE A 187 27.58 11.76 -3.64
C PHE A 187 28.87 11.48 -4.42
N LEU A 188 29.06 10.24 -4.88
CA LEU A 188 30.29 9.85 -5.59
C LEU A 188 30.26 10.18 -7.09
N GLN A 189 29.09 10.03 -7.72
CA GLN A 189 28.86 10.23 -9.15
C GLN A 189 27.46 10.83 -9.37
N PRO A 190 27.33 12.17 -9.21
CA PRO A 190 26.09 12.87 -9.50
C PRO A 190 25.59 12.57 -10.92
N GLY A 191 24.28 12.33 -11.08
CA GLY A 191 23.66 12.01 -12.36
C GLY A 191 23.86 10.57 -12.87
N ALA A 192 24.50 9.68 -12.11
CA ALA A 192 24.63 8.28 -12.52
C ALA A 192 23.26 7.58 -12.61
N LEU A 193 22.92 7.05 -13.79
CA LEU A 193 21.67 6.32 -14.06
C LEU A 193 21.39 5.22 -13.02
N ALA A 194 22.43 4.49 -12.61
CA ALA A 194 22.32 3.43 -11.62
C ALA A 194 21.84 3.95 -10.26
N GLY A 195 22.31 5.13 -9.83
CA GLY A 195 21.88 5.77 -8.59
C GLY A 195 20.40 6.12 -8.62
N ARG A 196 19.92 6.65 -9.75
CA ARG A 196 18.50 6.96 -9.95
C ARG A 196 17.61 5.71 -9.93
N VAL A 197 17.96 4.67 -10.68
CA VAL A 197 17.20 3.42 -10.72
C VAL A 197 17.13 2.77 -9.34
N LEU A 198 18.21 2.83 -8.55
CA LEU A 198 18.22 2.33 -7.18
C LEU A 198 17.35 3.18 -6.24
N ALA A 199 17.30 4.50 -6.40
CA ALA A 199 16.39 5.35 -5.64
C ALA A 199 14.92 5.01 -5.95
N GLU A 200 14.58 4.82 -7.23
CA GLU A 200 13.23 4.44 -7.65
C GLU A 200 12.82 3.06 -7.10
N LEU A 201 13.69 2.05 -7.23
CA LEU A 201 13.49 0.74 -6.63
C LEU A 201 13.31 0.84 -5.11
N GLY A 202 14.15 1.65 -4.46
CA GLY A 202 14.07 1.92 -3.03
C GLY A 202 12.72 2.48 -2.62
N SER A 203 12.22 3.45 -3.36
CA SER A 203 10.92 4.08 -3.11
C SER A 203 9.74 3.15 -3.41
N ALA A 204 9.80 2.34 -4.48
CA ALA A 204 8.74 1.44 -4.90
C ALA A 204 8.58 0.31 -3.88
N LEU A 205 9.69 -0.30 -3.47
CA LEU A 205 9.73 -1.30 -2.42
C LEU A 205 9.37 -0.71 -1.05
N GLY A 206 9.85 0.51 -0.75
CA GLY A 206 9.50 1.24 0.47
C GLY A 206 8.00 1.53 0.56
N GLY A 207 7.37 2.00 -0.52
CA GLY A 207 5.92 2.24 -0.60
C GLY A 207 5.11 0.96 -0.43
N ALA A 208 5.51 -0.12 -1.08
CA ALA A 208 4.89 -1.44 -0.89
C ALA A 208 5.05 -1.96 0.55
N ALA A 209 6.23 -1.78 1.16
CA ALA A 209 6.52 -2.18 2.53
C ALA A 209 5.67 -1.40 3.55
N LEU A 210 5.51 -0.09 3.35
CA LEU A 210 4.65 0.75 4.16
C LEU A 210 3.19 0.26 4.12
N GLY A 211 2.68 0.02 2.91
CA GLY A 211 1.31 -0.43 2.69
C GLY A 211 1.02 -1.81 3.30
N LEU A 212 1.85 -2.80 2.96
CA LEU A 212 1.71 -4.18 3.47
C LEU A 212 1.96 -4.23 4.99
N GLY A 213 2.96 -3.50 5.48
CA GLY A 213 3.29 -3.42 6.89
C GLY A 213 2.17 -2.79 7.72
N PHE A 214 1.57 -1.70 7.24
CA PHE A 214 0.41 -1.09 7.88
C PHE A 214 -0.78 -2.06 7.92
N GLY A 215 -1.13 -2.66 6.78
CA GLY A 215 -2.24 -3.63 6.70
C GLY A 215 -2.06 -4.82 7.64
N ALA A 216 -0.84 -5.38 7.72
CA ALA A 216 -0.52 -6.49 8.61
C ALA A 216 -0.52 -6.07 10.09
N ALA A 217 0.13 -4.94 10.44
CA ALA A 217 0.26 -4.50 11.83
C ALA A 217 -1.08 -4.25 12.52
N PHE A 218 -2.06 -3.75 11.77
CA PHE A 218 -3.42 -3.45 12.25
C PHE A 218 -4.44 -4.56 12.01
N SER A 219 -3.98 -5.75 11.60
CA SER A 219 -4.80 -6.97 11.47
C SER A 219 -4.35 -8.02 12.49
N PRO A 220 -5.11 -9.12 12.69
CA PRO A 220 -4.64 -10.24 13.49
C PRO A 220 -3.42 -10.89 12.81
N THR A 221 -2.25 -10.83 13.45
CA THR A 221 -0.98 -11.39 12.96
C THR A 221 -0.09 -11.77 14.13
N ASP A 222 0.65 -12.86 13.99
CA ASP A 222 1.66 -13.29 14.96
C ASP A 222 3.05 -12.68 14.62
N GLU A 223 3.17 -12.07 13.44
CA GLU A 223 4.39 -11.47 12.87
C GLU A 223 4.37 -9.93 12.93
N ARG A 224 3.63 -9.34 13.87
CA ARG A 224 3.52 -7.87 14.03
C ARG A 224 4.89 -7.15 14.08
N PRO A 225 5.91 -7.66 14.78
CA PRO A 225 7.23 -7.04 14.77
C PRO A 225 7.84 -6.96 13.35
N ALA A 226 7.66 -7.99 12.53
CA ALA A 226 8.15 -7.98 11.14
C ALA A 226 7.44 -6.92 10.31
N ALA A 227 6.13 -6.76 10.48
CA ALA A 227 5.35 -5.70 9.82
C ALA A 227 5.84 -4.30 10.20
N LEU A 228 6.10 -4.06 11.49
CA LEU A 228 6.60 -2.77 11.99
C LEU A 228 8.03 -2.47 11.51
N VAL A 229 8.91 -3.47 11.49
CA VAL A 229 10.27 -3.34 10.92
C VAL A 229 10.18 -3.01 9.43
N GLY A 230 9.33 -3.70 8.68
CA GLY A 230 9.10 -3.40 7.26
C GLY A 230 8.59 -1.98 7.02
N MET A 231 7.63 -1.53 7.82
CA MET A 231 7.10 -0.18 7.75
C MET A 231 8.18 0.87 8.10
N GLY A 232 8.93 0.66 9.18
CA GLY A 232 9.99 1.59 9.59
C GLY A 232 11.12 1.67 8.57
N THR A 233 11.63 0.52 8.11
CA THR A 233 12.70 0.47 7.09
C THR A 233 12.22 0.98 5.73
N GLY A 234 10.97 0.71 5.35
CA GLY A 234 10.34 1.25 4.14
C GLY A 234 10.18 2.77 4.18
N LEU A 235 9.81 3.34 5.33
CA LEU A 235 9.75 4.80 5.51
C LEU A 235 11.12 5.44 5.34
N VAL A 236 12.13 4.90 6.03
CA VAL A 236 13.51 5.38 5.94
C VAL A 236 14.01 5.24 4.50
N GLY A 237 13.76 4.10 3.84
CA GLY A 237 14.12 3.89 2.44
C GLY A 237 13.46 4.89 1.49
N TYR A 238 12.18 5.21 1.69
CA TYR A 238 11.49 6.22 0.90
C TYR A 238 12.12 7.61 1.08
N ILE A 239 12.40 8.02 2.32
CA ILE A 239 13.05 9.31 2.63
C ILE A 239 14.45 9.37 2.01
N LEU A 240 15.25 8.31 2.15
CA LEU A 240 16.58 8.24 1.56
C LEU A 240 16.53 8.31 0.03
N ALA A 241 15.55 7.67 -0.61
CA ALA A 241 15.36 7.75 -2.06
C ALA A 241 15.01 9.17 -2.51
N VAL A 242 14.15 9.87 -1.76
CA VAL A 242 13.83 11.29 -2.02
C VAL A 242 15.10 12.13 -1.92
N ILE A 243 15.90 11.97 -0.86
CA ILE A 243 17.16 12.71 -0.68
C ILE A 243 18.13 12.39 -1.81
N ALA A 244 18.28 11.10 -2.18
CA ALA A 244 19.17 10.66 -3.24
C ALA A 244 18.82 11.30 -4.60
N LEU A 245 17.53 11.50 -4.91
CA LEU A 245 17.10 12.18 -6.13
C LEU A 245 17.28 13.70 -6.07
N LEU A 246 17.24 14.31 -4.88
CA LEU A 246 17.44 15.75 -4.73
C LEU A 246 18.91 16.18 -4.88
N ILE A 247 19.86 15.25 -4.72
CA ILE A 247 21.30 15.52 -4.85
C ILE A 247 21.88 15.10 -6.22
N GLN A 248 21.10 14.43 -7.06
CA GLN A 248 21.49 14.00 -8.41
C GLN A 248 21.15 15.06 -9.45
#